data_AF-A0A9D3B2X7-F1
#
_entry.id   AF-A0A9D3B2X7-F1
#
_cell.length_a   1.000
_cell.length_b   1.000
_cell.length_c   1.000
_cell.angle_alpha   90.00
_cell.angle_beta   90.00
_cell.angle_gamma   90.00
#
_symmetry.space_group_name_H-M   'P 1'
#
loop_
_entity.id
_entity.type
_entity.pdbx_description
1 polymer ?
#
loop_
_entity_poly.entity_id
_entity_poly.type
_entity_poly.pdbx_seq_one_letter_code
_entity_poly.pdbx_strand_id
1 'polypeptide(L)'
;FSVMASPNRIDILRILNSKGPLTYSELKSLAGFKSKKESGKFAYHLRKLLRQSLVALNKSERRYTITNLGKLVLSLARQIEERSIIESGKMYVRTSHESIEEFNSHKIIQSLVREGSLPLELAQKITEEVENRIYKYQTTYLTGSLIREMVNSVLLEHGHEEYRNKLARLGLPVFDVQEMISNVDNVDNGAEGLLSKTGQVVFAEHLLTNTLPKDVADSHL
;
A
#
# COMPACT_ATOMS: atom_id res chain seq x y z
N PHE A 1 25.80 -13.58 2.35
CA PHE A 1 25.36 -12.76 1.19
C PHE A 1 24.59 -13.53 0.09
N SER A 2 24.94 -14.77 -0.32
CA SER A 2 24.26 -15.45 -1.48
C SER A 2 22.79 -15.90 -1.30
N VAL A 3 22.19 -15.63 -0.14
CA VAL A 3 20.80 -16.01 0.17
C VAL A 3 19.82 -14.92 -0.22
N MET A 4 20.16 -13.67 0.08
CA MET A 4 19.31 -12.52 -0.21
C MET A 4 19.41 -12.07 -1.68
N ALA A 5 20.46 -12.47 -2.40
CA ALA A 5 20.68 -12.10 -3.80
C ALA A 5 19.64 -12.64 -4.81
N SER A 6 18.57 -13.31 -4.37
CA SER A 6 17.51 -13.79 -5.28
C SER A 6 16.18 -13.19 -4.87
N PRO A 7 15.54 -12.40 -5.76
CA PRO A 7 14.21 -11.84 -5.54
C PRO A 7 13.19 -12.89 -5.08
N ASN A 8 13.16 -14.05 -5.73
CA ASN A 8 12.27 -15.17 -5.38
C ASN A 8 12.33 -15.61 -3.90
N ARG A 9 13.51 -15.55 -3.26
CA ARG A 9 13.64 -15.96 -1.86
C ARG A 9 13.13 -14.89 -0.91
N ILE A 10 13.35 -13.62 -1.24
CA ILE A 10 12.74 -12.48 -0.53
C ILE A 10 11.22 -12.55 -0.65
N ASP A 11 10.71 -12.81 -1.85
CA ASP A 11 9.27 -12.90 -2.11
C ASP A 11 8.62 -14.03 -1.31
N ILE A 12 9.24 -15.22 -1.24
CA ILE A 12 8.77 -16.32 -0.39
C ILE A 12 8.70 -15.91 1.08
N LEU A 13 9.73 -15.24 1.61
CA LEU A 13 9.74 -14.75 2.99
C LEU A 13 8.64 -13.69 3.22
N ARG A 14 8.46 -12.76 2.28
CA ARG A 14 7.43 -11.72 2.33
C ARG A 14 6.01 -12.31 2.32
N ILE A 15 5.77 -13.32 1.49
CA ILE A 15 4.48 -14.03 1.44
C ILE A 15 4.20 -14.73 2.78
N LEU A 16 5.17 -15.50 3.31
CA LEU A 16 4.99 -16.19 4.59
C LEU A 16 4.81 -15.21 5.77
N ASN A 17 5.49 -14.08 5.74
CA ASN A 17 5.35 -13.05 6.78
C ASN A 17 3.97 -12.35 6.73
N SER A 18 3.39 -12.18 5.54
CA SER A 18 2.11 -11.48 5.36
C SER A 18 0.89 -12.39 5.44
N LYS A 19 0.98 -13.63 4.93
CA LYS A 19 -0.12 -14.59 4.85
C LYS A 19 -0.12 -15.64 5.95
N GLY A 20 0.95 -15.72 6.75
CA GLY A 20 1.11 -16.75 7.77
C GLY A 20 1.45 -18.13 7.19
N PRO A 21 1.15 -19.22 7.92
CA PRO A 21 1.55 -20.57 7.53
C PRO A 21 0.87 -21.10 6.27
N LEU A 22 1.66 -21.51 5.26
CA LEU A 22 1.15 -21.94 3.95
C LEU A 22 1.65 -23.33 3.56
N THR A 23 0.84 -24.10 2.85
CA THR A 23 1.25 -25.36 2.21
C THR A 23 2.20 -25.10 1.04
N TYR A 24 2.88 -26.16 0.57
CA TYR A 24 3.77 -26.07 -0.60
C TYR A 24 3.07 -25.50 -1.83
N SER A 25 1.87 -25.98 -2.14
CA SER A 25 1.13 -25.59 -3.35
C SER A 25 0.63 -24.14 -3.28
N GLU A 26 0.12 -23.72 -2.12
CA GLU A 26 -0.30 -22.33 -1.89
C GLU A 26 0.88 -21.38 -2.04
N LEU A 27 2.00 -21.67 -1.34
CA LEU A 27 3.18 -20.82 -1.38
C LEU A 27 3.81 -20.75 -2.78
N LYS A 28 3.84 -21.88 -3.49
CA LYS A 28 4.33 -21.94 -4.88
C LYS A 28 3.49 -21.05 -5.80
N SER A 29 2.16 -21.15 -5.71
CA SER A 29 1.23 -20.38 -6.53
C SER A 29 1.35 -18.88 -6.25
N LEU A 30 1.36 -18.49 -4.96
CA LEU A 30 1.49 -17.10 -4.53
C LEU A 30 2.84 -16.48 -4.91
N ALA A 31 3.91 -17.27 -4.90
CA ALA A 31 5.24 -16.83 -5.35
C ALA A 31 5.38 -16.74 -6.88
N GLY A 32 4.29 -16.93 -7.64
CA GLY A 32 4.27 -16.77 -9.10
C GLY A 32 4.76 -17.97 -9.90
N PHE A 33 5.14 -19.08 -9.26
CA PHE A 33 5.59 -20.30 -9.93
C PHE A 33 4.37 -21.11 -10.37
N LYS A 34 3.70 -20.74 -11.47
CA LYS A 34 2.42 -21.36 -11.86
C LYS A 34 2.59 -22.67 -12.62
N SER A 35 3.66 -22.82 -13.41
CA SER A 35 3.81 -23.99 -14.29
C SER A 35 4.38 -25.22 -13.57
N LYS A 36 4.18 -26.41 -14.17
CA LYS A 36 4.79 -27.67 -13.68
C LYS A 36 6.31 -27.65 -13.83
N LYS A 37 6.83 -27.06 -14.92
CA LYS A 37 8.26 -26.93 -15.23
C LYS A 37 9.01 -26.09 -14.17
N GLU A 38 8.33 -25.13 -13.56
CA GLU A 38 8.88 -24.24 -12.54
C GLU A 38 8.92 -24.83 -11.12
N SER A 39 8.31 -26.01 -10.91
CA SER A 39 8.25 -26.66 -9.59
C SER A 39 9.63 -26.95 -9.03
N GLY A 40 10.58 -27.37 -9.86
CA GLY A 40 11.95 -27.67 -9.43
C GLY A 40 12.69 -26.41 -8.96
N LYS A 41 12.48 -25.28 -9.66
CA LYS A 41 13.07 -23.98 -9.30
C LYS A 41 12.52 -23.48 -7.98
N PHE A 42 11.20 -23.55 -7.77
CA PHE A 42 10.59 -23.21 -6.48
C PHE A 42 11.12 -24.09 -5.34
N ALA A 43 11.14 -25.42 -5.54
CA ALA A 43 11.66 -26.37 -4.56
C ALA A 43 13.12 -26.05 -4.17
N TYR A 44 13.94 -25.65 -5.14
CA TYR A 44 15.32 -25.23 -4.89
C TYR A 44 15.39 -24.02 -3.95
N HIS A 45 14.60 -22.96 -4.21
CA HIS A 45 14.57 -21.77 -3.37
C HIS A 45 14.08 -22.10 -1.95
N LEU A 46 12.97 -22.82 -1.84
CA LEU A 46 12.39 -23.22 -0.55
C LEU A 46 13.36 -24.09 0.26
N ARG A 47 14.04 -25.05 -0.37
CA ARG A 47 15.06 -25.89 0.28
C ARG A 47 16.24 -25.09 0.79
N LYS A 48 16.66 -24.05 0.06
CA LYS A 48 17.73 -23.15 0.52
C LYS A 48 17.30 -22.36 1.77
N LEU A 49 16.07 -21.84 1.78
CA LEU A 49 15.50 -21.13 2.93
C LEU A 49 15.36 -22.03 4.18
N LEU A 50 14.90 -23.28 4.01
CA LEU A 50 14.83 -24.27 5.08
C LEU A 50 16.21 -24.60 5.66
N ARG A 51 17.20 -24.87 4.78
CA ARG A 51 18.57 -25.19 5.21
C ARG A 51 19.25 -24.07 6.00
N GLN A 52 18.77 -22.85 5.84
CA GLN A 52 19.33 -21.65 6.49
C GLN A 52 18.45 -21.17 7.64
N SER A 53 17.47 -22.00 8.05
CA SER A 53 16.58 -21.73 9.17
C SER A 53 15.82 -20.41 9.03
N LEU A 54 15.61 -19.93 7.80
CA LEU A 54 14.79 -18.73 7.52
C LEU A 54 13.31 -19.08 7.38
N VAL A 55 13.03 -20.32 6.99
CA VAL A 55 11.70 -20.92 6.92
C VAL A 55 11.74 -22.22 7.71
N ALA A 56 10.65 -22.56 8.39
CA ALA A 56 10.44 -23.85 9.04
C ALA A 56 9.24 -24.56 8.42
N LEU A 57 9.24 -25.89 8.45
CA LEU A 57 8.11 -26.74 8.05
C LEU A 57 7.52 -27.39 9.30
N ASN A 58 6.25 -27.10 9.58
CA ASN A 58 5.47 -27.91 10.49
C ASN A 58 5.10 -29.23 9.77
N LYS A 59 5.66 -30.35 10.23
CA LYS A 59 5.47 -31.65 9.59
C LYS A 59 4.06 -32.22 9.78
N SER A 60 3.39 -31.94 10.90
CA SER A 60 2.03 -32.42 11.15
C SER A 60 1.02 -31.72 10.25
N GLU A 61 1.13 -30.40 10.14
CA GLU A 61 0.22 -29.57 9.35
C GLU A 61 0.63 -29.44 7.88
N ARG A 62 1.86 -29.85 7.55
CA ARG A 62 2.47 -29.69 6.21
C ARG A 62 2.49 -28.23 5.75
N ARG A 63 2.65 -27.30 6.69
CA ARG A 63 2.68 -25.85 6.48
C ARG A 63 4.06 -25.27 6.76
N TYR A 64 4.50 -24.40 5.87
CA TYR A 64 5.72 -23.62 5.99
C TYR A 64 5.42 -22.31 6.72
N THR A 65 6.33 -21.88 7.59
CA THR A 65 6.25 -20.60 8.31
C THR A 65 7.59 -19.89 8.28
N ILE A 66 7.59 -18.56 8.33
CA ILE A 66 8.81 -17.77 8.49
C ILE A 66 9.30 -17.86 9.94
N THR A 67 10.61 -18.04 10.12
CA THR A 67 11.22 -18.07 11.46
C THR A 67 11.52 -16.64 11.95
N ASN A 68 11.87 -16.49 13.23
CA ASN A 68 12.33 -15.20 13.76
C ASN A 68 13.59 -14.69 13.03
N LEU A 69 14.52 -15.60 12.68
CA LEU A 69 15.68 -15.26 11.86
C LEU A 69 15.27 -14.83 10.45
N GLY A 70 14.30 -15.52 9.84
CA GLY A 70 13.72 -15.11 8.56
C GLY A 70 13.13 -13.71 8.60
N LYS A 71 12.39 -13.37 9.66
CA LYS A 71 11.82 -12.03 9.88
C LYS A 71 12.90 -10.95 10.03
N LEU A 72 13.93 -11.21 10.84
CA LEU A 72 15.07 -10.29 11.00
C LEU A 72 15.81 -10.06 9.69
N VAL A 73 16.05 -11.13 8.93
CA VAL A 73 16.73 -11.03 7.65
C VAL A 73 15.87 -10.26 6.63
N LEU A 74 14.56 -10.47 6.62
CA LEU A 74 13.62 -9.73 5.78
C LEU A 74 13.59 -8.23 6.14
N SER A 75 13.60 -7.89 7.43
CA SER A 75 13.61 -6.49 7.88
C SER A 75 14.92 -5.78 7.53
N LEU A 76 16.07 -6.44 7.71
CA LEU A 76 17.37 -5.91 7.32
C LEU A 76 17.50 -5.74 5.81
N ALA A 77 17.00 -6.71 5.02
CA ALA A 77 16.98 -6.59 3.57
C ALA A 77 16.18 -5.36 3.12
N ARG A 78 15.01 -5.12 3.73
CA ARG A 78 14.21 -3.92 3.48
C ARG A 78 14.99 -2.64 3.82
N GLN A 79 15.61 -2.56 4.99
CA GLN A 79 16.38 -1.37 5.40
C GLN A 79 17.54 -1.06 4.44
N ILE A 80 18.23 -2.09 3.95
CA ILE A 80 19.31 -1.95 2.96
C ILE A 80 18.76 -1.42 1.63
N GLU A 81 17.64 -1.96 1.16
CA GLU A 81 16.97 -1.50 -0.06
C GLU A 81 16.52 -0.03 0.05
N GLU A 82 15.88 0.33 1.17
CA GLU A 82 15.45 1.70 1.46
C GLU A 82 16.64 2.68 1.48
N ARG A 83 17.73 2.33 2.16
CA ARG A 83 18.97 3.14 2.18
C ARG A 83 19.59 3.27 0.79
N SER A 84 19.64 2.17 0.04
CA SER A 84 20.18 2.17 -1.32
C SER A 84 19.41 3.10 -2.25
N ILE A 85 18.09 3.20 -2.12
CA ILE A 85 17.27 4.11 -2.91
C ILE A 85 17.62 5.56 -2.57
N ILE A 86 17.66 5.90 -1.27
CA ILE A 86 17.98 7.26 -0.82
C ILE A 86 19.37 7.68 -1.29
N GLU A 87 20.38 6.82 -1.12
CA GLU A 87 21.76 7.11 -1.51
C GLU A 87 21.95 7.22 -3.03
N SER A 88 21.11 6.53 -3.82
CA SER A 88 21.15 6.63 -5.28
C SER A 88 20.65 7.97 -5.83
N GLY A 89 20.03 8.82 -4.99
CA GLY A 89 19.45 10.09 -5.40
C GLY A 89 18.18 9.95 -6.27
N LYS A 90 17.69 8.72 -6.45
CA LYS A 90 16.43 8.45 -7.16
C LYS A 90 15.24 9.00 -6.37
N MET A 91 14.22 9.43 -7.10
CA MET A 91 12.96 9.81 -6.49
C MET A 91 12.31 8.61 -5.80
N TYR A 92 11.89 8.81 -4.56
CA TYR A 92 11.27 7.78 -3.74
C TYR A 92 9.97 8.22 -3.12
N VAL A 93 9.14 7.23 -2.77
CA VAL A 93 7.84 7.41 -2.15
C VAL A 93 7.87 6.83 -0.74
N ARG A 94 7.48 7.63 0.25
CA ARG A 94 7.15 7.14 1.59
C ARG A 94 5.72 6.60 1.57
N THR A 95 5.58 5.31 1.84
CA THR A 95 4.29 4.63 1.88
C THR A 95 3.60 4.84 3.23
N SER A 96 2.31 4.52 3.30
CA SER A 96 1.53 4.52 4.55
C SER A 96 1.97 3.45 5.56
N HIS A 97 2.83 2.52 5.17
CA HIS A 97 3.36 1.44 6.02
C HIS A 97 4.76 1.75 6.56
N GLU A 98 5.14 3.03 6.63
CA GLU A 98 6.47 3.47 7.09
C GLU A 98 7.61 2.77 6.31
N SER A 99 7.42 2.60 5.01
CA SER A 99 8.44 2.07 4.10
C SER A 99 8.79 3.08 3.01
N ILE A 100 9.98 2.90 2.44
CA ILE A 100 10.44 3.67 1.29
C ILE A 100 10.49 2.75 0.08
N GLU A 101 9.98 3.25 -1.05
CA GLU A 101 10.00 2.55 -2.32
C GLU A 101 10.42 3.52 -3.43
N GLU A 102 11.06 3.00 -4.47
CA GLU A 102 11.36 3.79 -5.67
C GLU A 102 10.05 4.25 -6.33
N PHE A 103 10.01 5.49 -6.82
CA PHE A 103 8.85 6.00 -7.52
C PHE A 103 8.55 5.15 -8.77
N ASN A 104 7.29 4.76 -8.91
CA ASN A 104 6.84 3.95 -10.04
C ASN A 104 5.42 4.39 -10.43
N SER A 105 5.31 5.09 -11.56
CA SER A 105 4.05 5.61 -12.09
C SER A 105 3.04 4.49 -12.43
N HIS A 106 3.50 3.26 -12.71
CA HIS A 106 2.61 2.14 -12.94
C HIS A 106 1.72 1.82 -11.72
N LYS A 107 2.17 2.13 -10.50
CA LYS A 107 1.32 1.98 -9.29
C LYS A 107 0.15 2.97 -9.29
N ILE A 108 0.30 4.13 -9.92
CA ILE A 108 -0.78 5.11 -10.09
C ILE A 108 -1.83 4.52 -11.03
N ILE A 109 -1.42 3.98 -12.18
CA ILE A 109 -2.32 3.29 -13.14
C ILE A 109 -3.11 2.19 -12.42
N GLN A 110 -2.41 1.32 -11.68
CA GLN A 110 -3.05 0.22 -10.95
C GLN A 110 -4.09 0.73 -9.93
N SER A 111 -3.78 1.80 -9.21
CA SER A 111 -4.71 2.40 -8.25
C SER A 111 -5.93 3.00 -8.96
N LEU A 112 -5.73 3.74 -10.05
CA LEU A 112 -6.82 4.33 -10.85
C LEU A 112 -7.78 3.25 -11.39
N VAL A 113 -7.24 2.18 -11.97
CA VAL A 113 -8.05 1.08 -12.52
C VAL A 113 -8.78 0.33 -11.40
N ARG A 114 -8.07 -0.03 -10.32
CA ARG A 114 -8.62 -0.87 -9.25
C ARG A 114 -9.61 -0.14 -8.35
N GLU A 115 -9.26 1.06 -7.92
CA GLU A 115 -10.03 1.82 -6.92
C GLU A 115 -11.00 2.79 -7.58
N GLY A 116 -10.55 3.50 -8.62
CA GLY A 116 -11.40 4.44 -9.37
C GLY A 116 -12.30 3.76 -10.41
N SER A 117 -12.01 2.51 -10.80
CA SER A 117 -12.66 1.83 -11.93
C SER A 117 -12.51 2.58 -13.26
N LEU A 118 -11.36 3.25 -13.47
CA LEU A 118 -11.08 3.93 -14.74
C LEU A 118 -10.80 2.92 -15.85
N PRO A 119 -11.21 3.20 -17.10
CA PRO A 119 -10.67 2.53 -18.27
C PRO A 119 -9.14 2.67 -18.31
N LEU A 120 -8.44 1.61 -18.71
CA LEU A 120 -6.97 1.56 -18.70
C LEU A 120 -6.34 2.71 -19.50
N GLU A 121 -6.89 3.02 -20.67
CA GLU A 121 -6.40 4.10 -21.54
C GLU A 121 -6.49 5.48 -20.84
N LEU A 122 -7.61 5.77 -20.19
CA LEU A 122 -7.76 7.01 -19.42
C LEU A 122 -6.82 7.03 -18.21
N ALA A 123 -6.68 5.91 -17.50
CA ALA A 123 -5.77 5.80 -16.37
C ALA A 123 -4.30 6.05 -16.78
N GLN A 124 -3.90 5.60 -17.97
CA GLN A 124 -2.58 5.88 -18.54
C GLN A 124 -2.39 7.36 -18.83
N LYS A 125 -3.36 8.00 -19.50
CA LYS A 125 -3.31 9.44 -19.81
C LYS A 125 -3.20 10.31 -18.56
N ILE A 126 -4.05 10.06 -17.55
CA ILE A 126 -4.02 10.78 -16.27
C ILE A 126 -2.67 10.55 -15.55
N THR A 127 -2.16 9.31 -15.58
CA THR A 127 -0.87 9.00 -14.95
C THR A 127 0.29 9.72 -15.61
N GLU A 128 0.34 9.77 -16.95
CA GLU A 128 1.39 10.46 -17.70
C GLU A 128 1.46 11.94 -17.32
N GLU A 129 0.31 12.60 -17.20
CA GLU A 129 0.27 13.99 -16.78
C GLU A 129 0.73 14.19 -15.33
N VAL A 130 0.27 13.34 -14.41
CA VAL A 130 0.70 13.37 -13.01
C VAL A 130 2.21 13.15 -12.90
N GLU A 131 2.76 12.20 -13.65
CA GLU A 131 4.19 11.91 -13.71
C GLU A 131 4.99 13.12 -14.21
N ASN A 132 4.52 13.76 -15.29
CA ASN A 132 5.11 15.00 -15.80
C ASN A 132 5.11 16.14 -14.78
N ARG A 133 4.04 16.29 -13.98
CA ARG A 133 3.97 17.29 -12.90
C ARG A 133 4.96 16.96 -11.77
N ILE A 134 5.02 15.70 -11.37
CA ILE A 134 5.94 15.22 -10.34
C ILE A 134 7.39 15.56 -10.67
N TYR A 135 7.84 15.28 -11.90
CA TYR A 135 9.21 15.58 -12.32
C TYR A 135 9.50 17.09 -12.40
N LYS A 136 8.49 17.93 -12.66
CA LYS A 136 8.65 19.40 -12.67
C LYS A 136 8.89 19.99 -11.28
N TYR A 137 8.34 19.39 -10.22
CA TYR A 137 8.49 19.91 -8.86
C TYR A 137 9.88 19.67 -8.25
N GLN A 138 10.74 18.87 -8.88
CA GLN A 138 12.12 18.60 -8.45
C GLN A 138 12.24 18.16 -6.97
N THR A 139 11.21 17.52 -6.43
CA THR A 139 11.24 17.03 -5.06
C THR A 139 12.08 15.75 -4.96
N THR A 140 12.85 15.63 -3.89
CA THR A 140 13.64 14.42 -3.61
C THR A 140 12.78 13.23 -3.21
N TYR A 141 11.57 13.49 -2.68
CA TYR A 141 10.64 12.43 -2.30
C TYR A 141 9.18 12.88 -2.34
N LEU A 142 8.29 11.89 -2.37
CA LEU A 142 6.85 12.05 -2.30
C LEU A 142 6.26 11.17 -1.20
N THR A 143 5.01 11.43 -0.84
CA THR A 143 4.19 10.51 -0.05
C THR A 143 3.09 9.95 -0.95
N GLY A 144 2.59 8.76 -0.61
CA GLY A 144 1.36 8.25 -1.25
C GLY A 144 0.18 9.22 -1.08
N SER A 145 0.21 10.05 -0.04
CA SER A 145 -0.77 11.11 0.18
C SER A 145 -0.75 12.17 -0.90
N LEU A 146 0.42 12.76 -1.12
CA LEU A 146 0.65 13.81 -2.09
C LEU A 146 0.40 13.31 -3.54
N ILE A 147 0.82 12.08 -3.87
CA ILE A 147 0.55 11.49 -5.19
C ILE A 147 -0.96 11.41 -5.44
N ARG A 148 -1.74 10.96 -4.45
CA ARG A 148 -3.20 10.88 -4.59
C ARG A 148 -3.84 12.27 -4.76
N GLU A 149 -3.36 13.29 -4.05
CA GLU A 149 -3.85 14.66 -4.21
C GLU A 149 -3.59 15.19 -5.63
N MET A 150 -2.39 14.98 -6.16
CA MET A 150 -2.05 15.35 -7.54
C MET A 150 -2.94 14.63 -8.56
N VAL A 151 -3.18 13.33 -8.36
CA VAL A 151 -4.11 12.55 -9.21
C VAL A 151 -5.52 13.13 -9.15
N ASN A 152 -6.04 13.41 -7.96
CA ASN A 152 -7.39 13.95 -7.79
C ASN A 152 -7.52 15.36 -8.40
N SER A 153 -6.46 16.18 -8.35
CA SER A 153 -6.41 17.48 -9.04
C SER A 153 -6.51 17.31 -10.55
N VAL A 154 -5.69 16.44 -11.15
CA VAL A 154 -5.71 16.22 -12.61
C VAL A 154 -7.06 15.66 -13.06
N LEU A 155 -7.68 14.75 -12.29
CA LEU A 155 -9.03 14.26 -12.59
C LEU A 155 -10.06 15.39 -12.59
N LEU A 156 -10.01 16.27 -11.57
CA LEU A 156 -10.93 17.40 -11.47
C LEU A 156 -10.77 18.38 -12.64
N GLU A 157 -9.53 18.67 -13.04
CA GLU A 157 -9.22 19.55 -14.18
C GLU A 157 -9.75 19.00 -15.52
N HIS A 158 -9.88 17.68 -15.62
CA HIS A 158 -10.47 17.00 -16.79
C HIS A 158 -11.99 16.79 -16.67
N GLY A 159 -12.63 17.28 -15.62
CA GLY A 159 -14.07 17.09 -15.38
C GLY A 159 -14.47 15.68 -14.95
N HIS A 160 -13.50 14.87 -14.50
CA HIS A 160 -13.69 13.47 -14.07
C HIS A 160 -14.06 13.39 -12.57
N GLU A 161 -15.10 14.12 -12.16
CA GLU A 161 -15.55 14.21 -10.77
C GLU A 161 -15.98 12.84 -10.21
N GLU A 162 -16.64 12.01 -11.01
CA GLU A 162 -17.09 10.68 -10.59
C GLU A 162 -15.93 9.75 -10.20
N TYR A 163 -14.79 9.89 -10.89
CA TYR A 163 -13.59 9.13 -10.60
C TYR A 163 -12.84 9.70 -9.41
N ARG A 164 -12.75 11.04 -9.31
CA ARG A 164 -12.18 11.73 -8.15
C ARG A 164 -12.90 11.35 -6.86
N ASN A 165 -14.23 11.29 -6.86
CA ASN A 165 -15.01 10.97 -5.66
C ASN A 165 -14.72 9.56 -5.13
N LYS A 166 -14.47 8.58 -6.02
CA LYS A 166 -14.06 7.22 -5.60
C LYS A 166 -12.66 7.16 -5.00
N LEU A 167 -11.79 8.09 -5.39
CA LEU A 167 -10.39 8.17 -4.95
C LEU A 167 -10.18 9.21 -3.84
N ALA A 168 -11.24 9.91 -3.43
CA ALA A 168 -11.19 10.91 -2.38
C ALA A 168 -10.78 10.27 -1.06
N ARG A 169 -9.96 10.99 -0.29
CA ARG A 169 -9.73 10.64 1.11
C ARG A 169 -10.81 11.31 1.93
N LEU A 170 -11.42 10.51 2.79
CA LEU A 170 -12.39 10.97 3.78
C LEU A 170 -11.64 11.18 5.09
N GLY A 171 -11.92 12.28 5.78
CA GLY A 171 -11.15 12.66 6.94
C GLY A 171 -11.49 14.04 7.49
N LEU A 172 -10.64 14.50 8.39
CA LEU A 172 -10.75 15.82 8.99
C LEU A 172 -9.53 16.67 8.62
N PRO A 173 -9.71 17.99 8.48
CA PRO A 173 -8.60 18.92 8.46
C PRO A 173 -7.69 18.71 9.68
N VAL A 174 -6.37 18.84 9.48
CA VAL A 174 -5.37 18.65 10.55
C VAL A 174 -5.64 19.60 11.72
N PHE A 175 -6.06 20.83 11.43
CA PHE A 175 -6.41 21.83 12.43
C PHE A 175 -7.55 21.36 13.33
N ASP A 176 -8.65 20.87 12.75
CA ASP A 176 -9.81 20.36 13.48
C ASP A 176 -9.43 19.18 14.38
N VAL A 177 -8.61 18.26 13.88
CA VAL A 177 -8.09 17.14 14.68
C VAL A 177 -7.28 17.65 15.87
N GLN A 178 -6.41 18.64 15.65
CA GLN A 178 -5.59 19.23 16.71
C GLN A 178 -6.45 19.93 17.77
N GLU A 179 -7.50 20.65 17.36
CA GLU A 179 -8.44 21.28 18.28
C GLU A 179 -9.22 20.23 19.09
N MET A 180 -9.70 19.16 18.44
CA MET A 180 -10.38 18.06 19.13
C MET A 180 -9.48 17.40 20.17
N ILE A 181 -8.21 17.12 19.84
CA ILE A 181 -7.24 16.51 20.76
C ILE A 181 -6.90 17.45 21.92
N SER A 182 -6.77 18.75 21.66
CA SER A 182 -6.41 19.74 22.70
C SER A 182 -7.55 19.98 23.69
N ASN A 183 -8.79 19.69 23.30
CA ASN A 183 -9.99 19.89 24.11
C ASN A 183 -10.54 18.57 24.71
N VAL A 184 -9.81 17.46 24.67
CA VAL A 184 -10.29 16.12 25.09
C VAL A 184 -10.89 16.09 26.49
N ASP A 185 -10.35 16.86 27.43
CA ASP A 185 -10.84 16.92 28.81
C ASP A 185 -12.23 17.58 28.93
N ASN A 186 -12.65 18.35 27.93
CA ASN A 186 -13.94 19.04 27.86
C ASN A 186 -14.96 18.31 26.96
N VAL A 187 -14.60 17.16 26.37
CA VAL A 187 -15.51 16.35 25.55
C VAL A 187 -16.17 15.29 26.43
N ASP A 188 -17.51 15.18 26.37
CA ASP A 188 -18.24 14.09 27.02
C ASP A 188 -17.64 12.73 26.61
N ASN A 189 -17.26 11.91 27.59
CA ASN A 189 -16.59 10.61 27.42
C ASN A 189 -15.14 10.65 26.89
N GLY A 190 -14.45 11.80 26.94
CA GLY A 190 -13.01 11.93 26.69
C GLY A 190 -12.57 11.34 25.34
N ALA A 191 -11.55 10.47 25.35
CA ALA A 191 -11.00 9.86 24.14
C ALA A 191 -12.03 9.02 23.35
N GLU A 192 -12.97 8.36 24.03
CA GLU A 192 -14.02 7.57 23.37
C GLU A 192 -15.02 8.47 22.64
N GLY A 193 -15.38 9.61 23.23
CA GLY A 193 -16.19 10.63 22.59
C GLY A 193 -15.52 11.19 21.33
N LEU A 194 -14.22 11.44 21.38
CA LEU A 194 -13.43 11.90 20.23
C LEU A 194 -13.40 10.87 19.10
N LEU A 195 -13.17 9.59 19.42
CA LEU A 195 -13.17 8.50 18.43
C LEU A 195 -14.55 8.35 17.78
N SER A 196 -15.62 8.39 18.58
CA SER A 196 -17.00 8.32 18.09
C SER A 196 -17.31 9.48 17.14
N LYS A 197 -16.99 10.72 17.54
CA LYS A 197 -17.20 11.91 16.71
C LYS A 197 -16.42 11.86 15.40
N THR A 198 -15.14 11.47 15.46
CA THR A 198 -14.29 11.33 14.26
C THR A 198 -14.87 10.28 13.30
N GLY A 199 -15.30 9.13 13.84
CA GLY A 199 -15.96 8.09 13.05
C GLY A 199 -17.24 8.58 12.37
N GLN A 200 -18.10 9.28 13.10
CA GLN A 200 -19.33 9.86 12.56
C GLN A 200 -19.06 10.81 11.39
N VAL A 201 -18.07 11.70 11.50
CA VAL A 201 -17.73 12.63 10.41
C VAL A 201 -17.25 11.88 9.17
N VAL A 202 -16.33 10.92 9.33
CA VAL A 202 -15.80 10.14 8.20
C VAL A 202 -16.89 9.33 7.51
N PHE A 203 -17.79 8.70 8.28
CA PHE A 203 -18.91 7.94 7.69
C PHE A 203 -19.95 8.84 7.05
N ALA A 204 -20.24 10.01 7.62
CA ALA A 204 -21.14 11.00 7.01
C ALA A 204 -20.58 11.48 5.67
N GLU A 205 -19.28 11.80 5.60
CA GLU A 205 -18.62 12.22 4.37
C GLU A 205 -18.66 11.12 3.31
N HIS A 206 -18.49 9.85 3.71
CA HIS A 206 -18.64 8.70 2.81
C HIS A 206 -20.05 8.59 2.22
N LEU A 207 -21.07 8.75 3.07
CA LEU A 207 -22.45 8.68 2.64
C LEU A 207 -22.76 9.79 1.62
N LEU A 208 -22.38 11.02 1.93
CA LEU A 208 -22.63 12.19 1.09
C LEU A 208 -21.85 12.14 -0.24
N THR A 209 -20.61 11.66 -0.22
CA THR A 209 -19.72 11.71 -1.39
C THR A 209 -19.85 10.50 -2.31
N ASN A 210 -20.15 9.32 -1.74
CA ASN A 210 -20.03 8.05 -2.47
C ASN A 210 -21.32 7.24 -2.52
N THR A 211 -22.28 7.46 -1.63
CA THR A 211 -23.44 6.57 -1.49
C THR A 211 -24.74 7.23 -1.91
N LEU A 212 -25.00 8.43 -1.43
CA LEU A 212 -26.26 9.13 -1.65
C LEU A 212 -26.30 9.76 -3.05
N PRO A 213 -27.48 9.80 -3.68
CA PRO A 213 -27.71 10.65 -4.84
C PRO A 213 -27.37 12.11 -4.53
N LYS A 214 -26.85 12.84 -5.53
CA LYS A 214 -26.37 14.21 -5.35
C LYS A 214 -27.44 15.15 -4.77
N ASP A 215 -28.67 15.04 -5.26
CA ASP A 215 -29.82 15.81 -4.78
C ASP A 215 -30.17 15.55 -3.31
N VAL A 216 -30.02 14.29 -2.86
CA VAL A 216 -30.25 13.91 -1.46
C VAL A 216 -29.10 14.40 -0.57
N ALA A 217 -27.86 14.29 -1.05
CA ALA A 217 -26.70 14.82 -0.33
C ALA A 217 -26.76 16.34 -0.20
N ASP A 218 -27.13 17.05 -1.26
CA ASP A 218 -27.27 18.51 -1.29
C ASP A 218 -28.40 18.98 -0.35
N SER A 219 -29.45 18.18 -0.17
CA SER A 219 -30.55 18.49 0.76
C SER A 219 -30.20 18.30 2.25
N HIS A 220 -29.09 17.60 2.54
CA HIS A 220 -28.61 17.37 3.90
C HIS A 220 -27.73 18.51 4.44
N LEU A 221 -27.12 19.29 3.53
CA LEU A 221 -26.29 20.45 3.84
C LEU A 221 -27.14 21.67 4.24
#